data_AF-A0A932GJK1-F1
#
_entry.id   AF-A0A932GJK1-F1
#
_cell.length_a   1.000
_cell.length_b   1.000
_cell.length_c   1.000
_cell.angle_alpha   90.00
_cell.angle_beta   90.00
_cell.angle_gamma   90.00
#
_symmetry.space_group_name_H-M   'P 1'
#
loop_
_entity.id
_entity.type
_entity.pdbx_description
1 polymer ?
#
loop_
_entity_poly.entity_id
_entity_poly.type
_entity_poly.pdbx_seq_one_letter_code
_entity_poly.pdbx_strand_id
1 'polypeptide(L)' 'MARRLLAMKRVGIFYHPSFSRRSYLTVGRRLADFPGALEPLLREPAFRLLTCPEAPDEWILRVHDPRLIPAVEADPL' A
#
# COMPACT_ATOMS: atom_id res chain seq x y z
N MET A 1 29.36 15.01 -26.05
CA MET A 1 28.00 14.45 -26.18
C MET A 1 28.02 13.01 -25.68
N ALA A 2 27.73 12.79 -24.40
CA ALA A 2 27.53 11.44 -23.84
C ALA A 2 26.63 11.60 -22.61
N ARG A 3 25.35 11.86 -22.85
CA ARG A 3 24.31 11.85 -21.82
C ARG A 3 24.20 10.39 -21.39
N ARG A 4 24.92 10.04 -20.33
CA ARG A 4 24.78 8.76 -19.62
C ARG A 4 23.31 8.67 -19.24
N LEU A 5 22.52 7.96 -20.02
CA LEU A 5 21.18 7.53 -19.65
C LEU A 5 21.39 6.52 -18.52
N LEU A 6 21.72 7.02 -17.33
CA LEU A 6 21.45 6.29 -16.10
C LEU A 6 19.97 5.95 -16.21
N ALA A 7 19.65 4.66 -16.36
CA ALA A 7 18.29 4.20 -16.23
C ALA A 7 17.78 4.77 -14.92
N MET A 8 16.92 5.79 -15.00
CA MET A 8 16.44 6.48 -13.81
C MET A 8 15.77 5.42 -12.96
N LYS A 9 16.34 5.15 -11.77
CA LYS A 9 15.77 4.21 -10.83
C LYS A 9 14.34 4.66 -10.56
N ARG A 10 13.38 3.81 -10.90
CA ARG A 10 11.96 4.07 -10.64
C ARG A 10 11.65 3.65 -9.22
N VAL A 11 10.85 4.45 -8.53
CA VAL A 11 10.38 4.20 -7.17
C VAL A 11 8.88 3.92 -7.24
N GLY A 12 8.50 2.72 -6.80
CA GLY A 12 7.10 2.34 -6.60
C GLY A 12 6.65 2.72 -5.19
N ILE A 13 5.52 3.41 -5.08
CA ILE A 13 4.87 3.71 -3.81
C ILE A 13 3.58 2.90 -3.77
N PHE A 14 3.40 2.02 -2.78
CA PHE A 14 2.20 1.21 -2.65
C PHE A 14 1.17 1.86 -1.73
N TYR A 15 -0.05 2.03 -2.23
CA TYR A 15 -1.17 2.58 -1.46
C TYR A 15 -2.50 2.08 -2.00
N HIS A 16 -3.42 1.70 -1.10
CA HIS A 16 -4.81 1.43 -1.45
C HIS A 16 -5.72 2.43 -0.70
N PRO A 17 -6.77 3.02 -1.34
CA PRO A 17 -7.67 3.97 -0.70
C PRO A 17 -8.43 3.42 0.53
N SER A 18 -8.46 2.11 0.74
CA SER A 18 -8.99 1.53 1.98
C SER A 18 -8.14 1.86 3.21
N PHE A 19 -6.85 2.18 3.04
CA PHE A 19 -5.94 2.49 4.14
C PHE A 19 -6.23 3.84 4.80
N SER A 20 -6.93 4.76 4.12
CA SER A 20 -7.43 6.00 4.75
C SER A 20 -8.73 5.80 5.52
N ARG A 21 -9.36 4.62 5.43
CA ARG A 21 -10.60 4.32 6.16
C ARG A 21 -10.29 3.99 7.62
N ARG A 22 -11.26 4.30 8.47
CA ARG A 22 -11.16 4.39 9.94
C ARG A 22 -10.90 3.05 10.66
N SER A 23 -10.92 1.91 9.96
CA SER A 23 -11.01 0.58 10.58
C SER A 23 -9.70 -0.19 10.77
N TYR A 24 -8.53 0.33 10.34
CA TYR A 24 -7.27 -0.29 10.77
C TYR A 24 -6.91 0.20 12.17
N LEU A 25 -7.22 -0.64 13.18
CA LEU A 25 -7.06 -0.46 14.63
C LEU A 25 -5.75 0.19 15.09
N THR A 26 -4.70 0.18 14.26
CA THR A 26 -3.37 0.70 14.58
C THR A 26 -3.04 2.06 13.95
N VAL A 27 -3.82 2.56 12.99
CA VAL A 27 -3.40 3.68 12.12
C VAL A 27 -4.26 4.95 12.30
N GLY A 28 -5.49 4.85 12.77
CA GLY A 28 -6.37 6.02 12.98
C GLY A 28 -6.49 6.87 11.71
N ARG A 29 -6.27 8.20 11.81
CA ARG A 29 -6.26 9.13 10.65
C ARG A 29 -4.89 9.35 10.01
N ARG A 30 -3.85 8.57 10.35
CA ARG A 30 -2.46 8.83 9.89
C ARG A 30 -2.30 8.87 8.36
N LEU A 31 -3.17 8.19 7.63
CA LEU A 31 -3.17 8.16 6.16
C LEU A 31 -4.36 8.90 5.54
N ALA A 32 -5.07 9.73 6.30
CA ALA A 32 -6.27 10.43 5.81
C ALA A 32 -5.97 11.37 4.63
N ASP A 33 -4.78 11.98 4.62
CA ASP A 33 -4.35 12.92 3.57
C ASP A 33 -3.68 12.20 2.39
N PHE A 34 -3.58 10.86 2.41
CA PHE A 34 -3.01 10.08 1.32
C PHE A 34 -4.08 9.67 0.30
N PRO A 35 -3.71 9.60 -1.00
CA PRO A 35 -2.37 9.80 -1.54
C PRO A 35 -2.04 11.27 -1.83
N GLY A 36 -2.93 12.22 -1.52
CA GLY A 36 -2.74 13.64 -1.83
C GLY A 36 -1.45 14.26 -1.29
N ALA A 37 -0.98 13.82 -0.12
CA ALA A 37 0.31 14.21 0.45
C ALA A 37 1.52 13.85 -0.45
N LEU A 38 1.38 12.88 -1.36
CA LEU A 38 2.43 12.45 -2.29
C LEU A 38 2.45 13.23 -3.61
N GLU A 39 1.49 14.14 -3.83
CA GLU A 39 1.33 14.89 -5.07
C GLU A 39 2.64 15.52 -5.60
N PRO A 40 3.49 16.18 -4.77
CA PRO A 40 4.77 16.71 -5.26
C PRO A 40 5.71 15.65 -5.83
N LEU A 41 5.72 14.44 -5.25
CA LEU A 41 6.55 13.33 -5.72
C LEU A 41 5.96 12.67 -6.97
N LEU A 42 4.64 12.55 -7.05
CA LEU A 42 3.98 11.88 -8.18
C LEU A 42 4.06 12.68 -9.49
N ARG A 43 4.39 13.98 -9.42
CA ARG A 43 4.71 14.81 -10.59
C ARG A 43 6.04 14.46 -11.23
N GLU A 44 6.95 13.84 -10.48
CA GLU A 44 8.24 13.41 -10.99
C GLU A 44 8.11 12.05 -11.71
N PRO A 45 8.67 11.90 -12.93
CA PRO A 45 8.54 10.66 -13.70
C PRO A 45 9.25 9.46 -13.06
N ALA A 46 10.10 9.69 -12.05
CA ALA A 46 10.76 8.66 -11.28
C ALA A 46 9.83 7.92 -10.31
N PHE A 47 8.69 8.50 -9.93
CA PHE A 47 7.78 7.92 -8.95
C PHE A 47 6.49 7.42 -9.59
N ARG A 48 5.99 6.28 -9.10
CA ARG A 48 4.71 5.70 -9.51
C ARG A 48 3.94 5.25 -8.29
N LEU A 49 2.70 5.70 -8.19
CA LEU A 49 1.74 5.13 -7.25
C LEU A 49 1.23 3.80 -7.80
N LEU A 50 1.31 2.76 -6.99
CA LEU A 50 0.88 1.40 -7.30
C LEU A 50 -0.18 0.98 -6.29
N THR A 51 -1.21 0.30 -6.78
CA THR A 51 -2.23 -0.30 -5.92
C THR A 51 -1.75 -1.68 -5.47
N CYS A 52 -1.84 -1.96 -4.17
CA CYS A 52 -1.64 -3.32 -3.66
C CYS A 52 -2.99 -4.08 -3.69
N PRO A 53 -3.08 -5.26 -4.31
CA PRO A 53 -4.24 -6.12 -4.19
C PRO A 53 -4.32 -6.73 -2.78
N GLU A 54 -5.45 -7.37 -2.48
CA GLU A 54 -5.59 -8.23 -1.32
C GLU A 54 -4.57 -9.37 -1.36
N ALA A 55 -4.03 -9.72 -0.19
CA ALA A 55 -3.12 -10.85 -0.08
C ALA A 55 -3.92 -12.16 -0.15
N PRO A 56 -3.50 -13.14 -0.97
CA PRO A 56 -4.20 -14.41 -1.02
C PRO A 56 -4.01 -15.20 0.28
N ASP A 57 -5.03 -15.96 0.68
CA ASP A 57 -5.01 -16.80 1.90
C ASP A 57 -3.77 -17.69 1.95
N GLU A 58 -3.34 -18.25 0.82
CA GLU A 58 -2.14 -19.09 0.74
C GLU A 58 -0.86 -18.37 1.23
N TRP A 59 -0.79 -17.05 1.19
CA TRP A 59 0.34 -16.28 1.72
C TRP A 59 0.16 -15.99 3.20
N ILE A 60 -1.06 -15.65 3.61
CA ILE A 60 -1.44 -15.39 5.02
C ILE A 60 -1.16 -16.65 5.87
N LEU A 61 -1.56 -17.82 5.37
CA LEU A 61 -1.42 -19.11 6.04
C LEU A 61 0.03 -19.62 6.17
N ARG A 62 1.01 -18.97 5.53
CA ARG A 62 2.43 -19.29 5.76
C ARG A 62 2.92 -18.86 7.14
N VAL A 63 2.22 -17.92 7.77
CA VAL A 63 2.62 -17.30 9.04
C VAL A 63 1.51 -17.27 10.08
N HIS A 64 0.24 -17.46 9.68
CA HIS A 64 -0.92 -17.42 10.57
C HIS A 64 -1.65 -18.77 10.67
N ASP A 65 -2.31 -19.00 11.82
CA ASP A 65 -3.21 -20.13 12.02
C ASP A 65 -4.46 -19.98 11.13
N PRO A 66 -4.91 -21.04 10.43
CA PRO A 66 -6.07 -20.97 9.54
C PRO A 66 -7.36 -20.48 10.18
N ARG A 67 -7.53 -20.63 11.49
CA ARG A 67 -8.72 -20.16 12.22
C ARG A 67 -8.77 -18.63 12.31
N LEU A 68 -7.66 -17.93 12.06
CA LEU A 68 -7.60 -16.47 12.18
C LEU A 68 -8.26 -15.76 11.00
N ILE A 69 -8.26 -16.34 9.80
CA ILE A 69 -8.91 -15.74 8.62
C ILE A 69 -10.42 -15.54 8.87
N PRO A 70 -11.22 -16.59 9.16
CA PRO A 70 -12.66 -16.42 9.42
C PRO A 70 -12.93 -15.59 10.68
N ALA A 71 -12.02 -15.58 11.66
CA ALA A 71 -12.16 -14.74 12.85
C ALA A 71 -12.03 -13.25 12.53
N VAL A 72 -11.11 -12.87 11.63
CA VAL A 72 -10.94 -11.48 11.16
C VAL A 72 -12.09 -11.07 10.24
N GLU A 73 -12.54 -11.95 9.35
CA GLU A 73 -13.69 -11.68 8.47
C GLU A 73 -14.99 -11.46 9.25
N ALA A 74 -15.14 -12.12 10.41
CA ALA A 74 -16.29 -11.97 11.28
C ALA A 74 -16.19 -10.76 12.24
N ASP A 75 -15.06 -10.03 12.24
CA ASP A 75 -14.87 -8.86 13.10
C ASP A 75 -15.73 -7.68 12.60
N PRO A 76 -16.63 -7.12 13.44
CA PRO A 76 -17.55 -6.06 13.03
C PRO A 76 -16.92 -4.66 12.90
N LEU A 77 -15.60 -4.52 13.08
CA LEU A 77 -14.86 -3.24 13.08
C LEU A 77 -14.54 -2.65 11.70
#